data_AF-A0A970BLP3-F1
#
_entry.id   AF-A0A970BLP3-F1
#
_cell.length_a   1.000
_cell.length_b   1.000
_cell.length_c   1.000
_cell.angle_alpha   90.00
_cell.angle_beta   90.00
_cell.angle_gamma   90.00
#
_symmetry.space_group_name_H-M   'P 1'
#
loop_
_entity.id
_entity.type
_entity.pdbx_description
1 polymer ?
#
loop_
_entity_poly.entity_id
_entity_poly.type
_entity_poly.pdbx_seq_one_letter_code
_entity_poly.pdbx_strand_id
1 'polypeptide(L)'
;APGEIYNIGGTEEISIRELAEKIKALTGSSSAIKIIPYTEAFDEQFEETQRRAPDITRLQKLGYRPRYTLEETLKKIIAHHMR
;
A
#
# COMPACT_ATOMS: atom_id res chain seq x y z
N ALA A 1 24.09 15.00 -7.25
CA ALA A 1 25.06 14.59 -8.29
C ALA A 1 24.39 13.61 -9.25
N PRO A 2 24.87 13.46 -10.50
CA PRO A 2 24.39 12.40 -11.38
C PRO A 2 24.50 11.02 -10.71
N GLY A 3 23.47 10.19 -10.81
CA GLY A 3 23.46 8.83 -10.26
C GLY A 3 22.93 8.67 -8.82
N GLU A 4 22.32 9.70 -8.23
CA GLU A 4 21.68 9.56 -6.91
C GLU A 4 20.37 8.77 -6.96
N ILE A 5 20.25 7.77 -6.09
CA ILE A 5 19.04 6.93 -5.93
C ILE A 5 18.17 7.49 -4.81
N TYR A 6 16.85 7.53 -5.05
CA TYR A 6 15.83 7.97 -4.11
C TYR A 6 14.71 6.95 -4.02
N ASN A 7 14.27 6.65 -2.79
CA ASN A 7 13.04 5.89 -2.58
C ASN A 7 11.83 6.82 -2.69
N ILE A 8 10.75 6.34 -3.31
CA ILE A 8 9.48 7.05 -3.43
C ILE A 8 8.39 6.17 -2.81
N GLY A 9 7.57 6.75 -1.95
CA GLY A 9 6.41 6.07 -1.38
C GLY A 9 5.74 6.86 -0.27
N GLY A 10 4.69 6.27 0.31
CA GLY A 10 4.02 6.78 1.50
C GLY A 10 4.81 6.50 2.78
N THR A 11 4.45 7.19 3.86
CA THR A 11 5.03 7.02 5.20
C THR A 11 4.11 6.28 6.16
N GLU A 12 2.89 5.97 5.74
CA GLU A 12 1.92 5.20 6.52
C GLU A 12 2.13 3.71 6.26
N GLU A 13 2.35 2.96 7.33
CA GLU A 13 2.40 1.50 7.29
C GLU A 13 1.04 0.92 7.67
N ILE A 14 0.66 -0.17 7.01
CA ILE A 14 -0.61 -0.87 7.28
C ILE A 14 -0.40 -2.37 6.99
N SER A 15 -1.02 -3.24 7.79
CA SER A 15 -1.04 -4.67 7.48
C SER A 15 -2.00 -4.96 6.31
N ILE A 16 -1.78 -6.06 5.60
CA ILE A 16 -2.68 -6.51 4.53
C ILE A 16 -4.11 -6.73 5.07
N ARG A 17 -4.24 -7.23 6.30
CA ARG A 17 -5.54 -7.45 6.95
C ARG A 17 -6.29 -6.13 7.16
N GLU A 18 -5.64 -5.14 7.78
CA GLU A 18 -6.25 -3.83 8.03
C GLU A 18 -6.57 -3.10 6.71
N LEU A 19 -5.72 -3.24 5.70
CA LEU A 19 -5.98 -2.67 4.37
C LEU A 19 -7.23 -3.29 3.74
N ALA A 20 -7.38 -4.62 3.80
CA ALA A 20 -8.58 -5.30 3.30
C ALA A 20 -9.85 -4.87 4.05
N GLU A 21 -9.78 -4.74 5.38
CA GLU A 21 -10.88 -4.24 6.22
C GLU A 21 -11.25 -2.80 5.86
N LYS A 22 -10.25 -1.91 5.68
CA LYS A 22 -10.48 -0.51 5.29
C LYS A 22 -11.10 -0.40 3.90
N ILE A 23 -10.66 -1.19 2.92
CA ILE A 23 -11.26 -1.22 1.57
C ILE A 23 -12.71 -1.70 1.64
N LYS A 24 -12.99 -2.78 2.37
CA LYS A 24 -14.35 -3.30 2.54
C LYS A 24 -15.28 -2.25 3.16
N ALA A 25 -14.81 -1.54 4.19
CA ALA A 25 -15.57 -0.46 4.83
C ALA A 25 -15.83 0.72 3.87
N LEU A 26 -14.82 1.19 3.15
CA LEU A 26 -14.93 2.31 2.22
C LEU A 26 -15.82 2.02 1.00
N THR A 27 -15.87 0.75 0.57
CA THR A 27 -16.69 0.31 -0.59
C THR A 27 -18.10 -0.12 -0.20
N GLY A 28 -18.38 -0.34 1.10
CA GLY A 28 -19.63 -0.96 1.54
C GLY A 28 -19.79 -2.42 1.09
N SER A 29 -18.71 -3.08 0.69
CA SER A 29 -18.75 -4.43 0.12
C SER A 29 -19.21 -5.47 1.14
N SER A 30 -20.05 -6.42 0.70
CA SER A 30 -20.47 -7.59 1.49
C SER A 30 -19.48 -8.75 1.45
N SER A 31 -18.44 -8.71 0.60
CA SER A 31 -17.47 -9.79 0.42
C SER A 31 -16.78 -10.21 1.72
N ALA A 32 -16.66 -11.51 1.97
CA ALA A 32 -15.93 -12.03 3.12
C ALA A 32 -14.41 -11.82 2.94
N ILE A 33 -13.71 -11.48 4.03
CA ILE A 33 -12.25 -11.51 4.09
C ILE A 33 -11.84 -12.93 4.49
N LYS A 34 -11.06 -13.60 3.63
CA LYS A 34 -10.56 -14.96 3.88
C LYS A 34 -9.07 -14.91 4.17
N ILE A 35 -8.65 -15.59 5.23
CA ILE A 35 -7.24 -15.82 5.53
C ILE A 35 -6.94 -17.24 5.02
N ILE A 36 -6.08 -17.35 4.03
CA ILE A 36 -5.65 -18.61 3.43
C ILE A 36 -4.17 -18.87 3.72
N PRO A 37 -3.72 -20.13 3.76
CA PRO A 37 -2.31 -20.45 3.85
C PRO A 37 -1.52 -19.81 2.70
N TYR A 38 -0.29 -19.38 2.98
CA TYR A 38 0.57 -18.72 1.98
C TYR A 38 0.77 -19.59 0.73
N THR A 39 0.93 -20.90 0.92
CA THR A 39 1.11 -21.92 -0.14
C THR A 39 -0.12 -22.11 -1.04
N GLU A 40 -1.29 -21.63 -0.62
CA GLU A 40 -2.49 -21.62 -1.47
C GLU A 40 -2.53 -20.38 -2.38
N ALA A 41 -1.93 -19.27 -1.94
CA ALA A 41 -1.92 -18.00 -2.67
C ALA A 41 -0.75 -17.87 -3.63
N PHE A 42 0.41 -18.43 -3.27
CA PHE A 42 1.67 -18.26 -3.97
C PHE A 42 2.41 -19.60 -4.10
N ASP A 43 3.20 -19.73 -5.16
CA ASP A 43 4.07 -20.89 -5.36
C ASP A 43 5.25 -20.92 -4.37
N GLU A 44 5.89 -22.09 -4.21
CA GLU A 44 7.01 -22.29 -3.29
C GLU A 44 8.26 -21.43 -3.61
N GLN A 45 8.35 -20.90 -4.83
CA GLN A 45 9.46 -20.06 -5.28
C GLN A 45 9.19 -18.57 -5.08
N PHE A 46 7.98 -18.21 -4.64
CA PHE A 46 7.59 -16.83 -4.43
C PHE A 46 8.10 -16.30 -3.09
N GLU A 47 9.06 -15.37 -3.16
CA GLU A 47 9.56 -14.64 -2.01
C GLU A 47 8.78 -13.34 -1.80
N GLU A 48 8.09 -13.23 -0.65
CA GLU A 48 7.41 -12.01 -0.23
C GLU A 48 8.14 -11.34 0.94
N THR A 49 8.41 -10.04 0.78
CA THR A 49 8.89 -9.17 1.84
C THR A 49 7.79 -8.94 2.88
N GLN A 50 8.05 -9.33 4.13
CA GLN A 50 7.08 -9.19 5.22
C GLN A 50 6.76 -7.73 5.58
N ARG A 51 7.64 -6.78 5.21
CA ARG A 51 7.47 -5.35 5.48
C ARG A 51 8.06 -4.53 4.35
N ARG A 52 7.28 -3.58 3.83
CA ARG A 52 7.71 -2.59 2.84
C ARG A 52 7.48 -1.19 3.40
N ALA A 53 8.56 -0.53 3.82
CA ALA A 53 8.52 0.83 4.33
C ALA A 53 9.70 1.62 3.74
N PRO A 54 9.49 2.45 2.71
CA PRO A 54 10.57 3.19 2.08
C PRO A 54 11.10 4.29 2.99
N ASP A 55 12.42 4.34 3.20
CA ASP A 55 13.04 5.53 3.78
C ASP A 55 13.10 6.65 2.74
N ILE A 56 12.24 7.65 2.89
CA ILE A 56 12.14 8.81 2.01
C ILE A 56 12.91 10.03 2.55
N THR A 57 13.74 9.89 3.58
CA THR A 57 14.48 11.00 4.21
C THR A 57 15.30 11.78 3.18
N ARG A 58 15.92 11.08 2.23
CA ARG A 58 16.70 11.72 1.14
C ARG A 58 15.82 12.55 0.21
N LEU A 59 14.65 12.03 -0.16
CA LEU A 59 13.68 12.72 -1.02
C LEU A 59 13.08 13.93 -0.30
N GLN A 60 12.83 13.81 1.01
CA GLN A 60 12.35 14.89 1.85
C GLN A 60 13.32 16.08 1.95
N LYS A 61 14.63 15.84 1.89
CA LYS A 61 15.65 16.92 1.85
C LYS A 61 15.56 17.78 0.58
N LEU A 62 14.95 17.26 -0.49
CA LEU A 62 14.66 18.01 -1.71
C LEU A 62 13.34 18.81 -1.64
N GLY A 63 12.68 18.84 -0.48
CA GLY A 63 11.40 19.54 -0.29
C GLY A 63 10.17 18.70 -0.65
N TYR A 64 10.32 17.47 -1.14
CA TYR A 64 9.20 16.59 -1.41
C TYR A 64 8.49 16.15 -0.12
N ARG A 65 7.16 16.14 -0.14
CA ARG A 65 6.32 15.56 0.92
C ARG A 65 5.18 14.77 0.26
N PRO A 66 4.85 13.54 0.72
CA PRO A 66 3.65 12.84 0.27
C PRO A 66 2.42 13.75 0.45
N ARG A 67 1.64 13.94 -0.62
CA ARG A 67 0.50 14.86 -0.62
C ARG A 67 -0.81 14.18 -0.19
N TYR A 68 -0.92 12.88 -0.41
CA TYR A 68 -2.12 12.12 -0.13
C TYR A 68 -1.83 11.10 0.96
N THR A 69 -2.77 10.99 1.89
CA THR A 69 -2.81 9.88 2.84
C THR A 69 -3.23 8.59 2.13
N LEU A 70 -3.03 7.45 2.81
CA LEU A 70 -3.53 6.16 2.36
C LEU A 70 -5.05 6.21 2.12
N GLU A 71 -5.81 6.77 3.05
CA GLU A 71 -7.27 6.82 2.95
C GLU A 71 -7.76 7.71 1.80
N GLU A 72 -7.15 8.87 1.59
CA GLU A 72 -7.48 9.74 0.45
C GLU A 72 -7.18 9.05 -0.88
N THR A 73 -6.06 8.34 -0.96
CA THR A 73 -5.68 7.57 -2.15
C THR A 73 -6.69 6.45 -2.43
N LEU A 74 -7.06 5.68 -1.40
CA LEU A 74 -8.08 4.64 -1.52
C LEU A 74 -9.43 5.20 -1.99
N LYS A 75 -9.91 6.29 -1.38
CA LYS A 75 -11.16 6.94 -1.77
C LYS A 75 -11.14 7.38 -3.25
N LYS A 76 -10.01 7.94 -3.71
CA LYS A 76 -9.84 8.33 -5.12
C LYS A 76 -9.87 7.14 -6.08
N ILE A 77 -9.18 6.06 -5.75
CA ILE A 77 -9.13 4.84 -6.58
C ILE A 77 -10.51 4.17 -6.63
N ILE A 78 -11.18 4.03 -5.49
CA ILE A 78 -12.54 3.48 -5.40
C ILE A 78 -13.49 4.33 -6.26
N ALA A 79 -13.46 5.65 -6.12
CA ALA A 79 -14.28 6.55 -6.91
C ALA A 79 -13.96 6.54 -8.42
N HIS A 80 -12.75 6.12 -8.82
CA HIS A 80 -12.39 5.93 -10.22
C HIS A 80 -13.00 4.64 -10.79
N HIS A 81 -13.01 3.55 -10.03
CA HIS A 81 -13.53 2.24 -10.46
C HIS A 81 -15.04 2.07 -10.34
N MET A 82 -15.73 2.92 -9.58
CA MET A 82 -17.20 2.91 -9.44
C MET A 82 -17.92 3.80 -10.47
N ARG A 83 -17.19 4.43 -11.38
CA ARG A 83 -17.74 5.16 -12.54
C ARG A 83 -17.96 4.22 -13.70
#